data_AF-A0A450XQC1-F1
#
_entry.id   AF-A0A450XQC1-F1
#
_cell.length_a   1.000
_cell.length_b   1.000
_cell.length_c   1.000
_cell.angle_alpha   90.00
_cell.angle_beta   90.00
_cell.angle_gamma   90.00
#
_symmetry.space_group_name_H-M   'P 1'
#
loop_
_entity.id
_entity.type
_entity.pdbx_description
1 polymer ?
#
loop_
_entity_poly.entity_id
_entity_poly.type
_entity_poly.pdbx_seq_one_letter_code
_entity_poly.pdbx_strand_id
1 'polypeptide(L)' 'EKRKELYEATRAKNPLRWSGKTRNWNPVNEVWLNPPKEIRAKE' A
#
# COMPACT_ATOMS: atom_id res chain seq x y z
N GLU A 1 -10.61 -5.50 -2.45
CA GLU A 1 -11.79 -4.75 -1.97
C GLU A 1 -12.13 -4.92 -0.49
N LYS A 2 -12.74 -6.02 0.00
CA LYS A 2 -13.25 -6.11 1.40
C LYS A 2 -12.28 -5.70 2.53
N ARG A 3 -10.97 -5.97 2.39
CA ARG A 3 -9.96 -5.55 3.39
C ARG A 3 -9.75 -4.04 3.42
N LYS A 4 -9.79 -3.38 2.28
CA LYS A 4 -9.58 -1.93 2.18
C LYS A 4 -10.69 -1.21 2.94
N GLU A 5 -11.94 -1.55 2.65
CA GLU A 5 -13.13 -0.99 3.30
C GLU A 5 -13.10 -1.19 4.83
N LEU A 6 -12.77 -2.39 5.29
CA LEU A 6 -12.65 -2.69 6.72
C LEU A 6 -11.60 -1.81 7.41
N TYR A 7 -10.44 -1.65 6.77
CA TYR A 7 -9.33 -0.85 7.32
C TYR A 7 -9.63 0.64 7.27
N GLU A 8 -10.34 1.12 6.25
CA GLU A 8 -10.78 2.51 6.16
C GLU A 8 -11.84 2.83 7.23
N ALA A 9 -12.82 1.95 7.42
CA ALA A 9 -13.84 2.09 8.47
C ALA A 9 -13.22 2.08 9.87
N THR A 10 -12.27 1.18 10.14
CA THR A 10 -11.58 1.11 11.45
C THR A 10 -10.64 2.30 11.68
N ARG A 11 -10.00 2.82 10.63
CA ARG A 11 -9.21 4.06 10.71
C ARG A 11 -10.09 5.27 11.00
N ALA A 12 -11.24 5.39 10.35
CA ALA A 12 -12.19 6.47 10.57
C ALA A 12 -12.73 6.50 12.02
N LYS A 13 -12.91 5.32 12.64
CA LYS A 13 -13.36 5.21 14.03
C LYS A 13 -12.31 5.67 15.05
N ASN A 14 -11.03 5.40 14.82
CA ASN A 14 -9.96 5.65 15.78
C ASN A 14 -8.74 6.32 15.13
N PRO A 15 -8.85 7.56 14.61
CA PRO A 15 -7.79 8.17 13.80
C PRO A 15 -6.46 8.34 14.54
N LEU A 16 -6.47 8.61 15.85
CA LEU A 16 -5.25 8.76 16.68
C LEU A 16 -4.37 7.52 16.74
N ARG A 17 -4.95 6.32 16.53
CA ARG A 17 -4.19 5.06 16.49
C ARG A 17 -3.37 4.91 15.20
N TRP A 18 -3.73 5.62 14.14
CA TRP A 18 -3.16 5.43 12.80
C TRP A 18 -2.28 6.62 12.41
N SER A 19 -1.00 6.36 12.18
CA SER A 19 -0.02 7.39 11.77
C SER A 19 -0.05 7.71 10.27
N GLY A 20 -0.94 7.11 9.49
CA GLY A 20 -0.94 7.29 8.03
C GLY A 20 -2.08 6.60 7.30
N LYS A 21 -1.91 6.43 5.99
CA LYS A 21 -2.88 5.73 5.12
C LYS A 21 -3.02 4.26 5.52
N THR A 22 -4.16 3.65 5.17
CA THR A 22 -4.37 2.22 5.32
C THR A 22 -3.43 1.44 4.40
N ARG A 23 -3.10 0.20 4.78
CA ARG A 23 -2.18 -0.64 4.00
C ARG A 23 -2.73 -0.88 2.59
N ASN A 24 -1.85 -0.78 1.59
CA ASN A 24 -2.15 -1.25 0.25
C ASN A 24 -2.23 -2.78 0.26
N TRP A 25 -3.42 -3.31 -0.02
CA TRP A 25 -3.70 -4.75 -0.05
C TRP A 25 -3.60 -5.34 -1.46
N ASN A 26 -3.23 -4.54 -2.46
CA ASN A 26 -3.03 -5.03 -3.80
C ASN A 26 -1.77 -5.91 -3.84
N PRO A 27 -1.85 -7.12 -4.41
CA PRO A 27 -0.68 -7.96 -4.58
C PRO A 27 0.32 -7.25 -5.49
N VAL A 28 1.59 -7.28 -5.10
CA VAL A 28 2.69 -6.87 -5.99
C VAL A 28 3.07 -8.10 -6.79
N ASN A 29 2.93 -8.02 -8.11
CA ASN A 29 3.11 -9.18 -9.00
C ASN A 29 4.59 -9.51 -9.22
N GLU A 30 5.43 -8.50 -9.37
CA GLU A 30 6.86 -8.65 -9.65
C GLU A 30 7.67 -7.70 -8.79
N VAL A 31 8.79 -8.20 -8.26
CA VAL A 31 9.73 -7.42 -7.45
C VAL A 31 11.13 -7.70 -7.94
N TRP A 32 11.90 -6.63 -8.13
CA TRP A 32 13.28 -6.71 -8.59
C TRP A 32 14.20 -6.36 -7.43
N LEU A 33 15.15 -7.25 -7.09
CA LEU A 33 16.17 -6.94 -6.07
C LEU A 33 17.16 -5.87 -6.58
N ASN A 34 17.38 -5.83 -7.90
CA ASN A 34 18.17 -4.83 -8.59
C ASN A 34 17.60 -4.62 -10.01
N PRO A 35 16.65 -3.70 -10.20
CA PRO A 35 16.04 -3.49 -11.52
C PRO A 35 17.06 -2.92 -12.51
N PRO A 36 16.93 -3.23 -13.82
CA PRO A 36 17.75 -2.64 -14.87
C PRO A 36 17.53 -1.11 -14.96
N LYS A 37 18.53 -0.39 -15.49
CA LYS A 37 18.51 1.08 -15.56
C LYS A 37 17.28 1.64 -16.28
N GLU A 38 16.81 0.94 -17.32
CA GLU A 38 15.63 1.32 -18.10
C GLU A 38 14.34 1.33 -17.27
N ILE A 39 14.25 0.46 -16.26
CA ILE A 39 13.11 0.40 -15.34
C ILE A 39 13.27 1.46 -14.24
N ARG A 40 14.49 1.66 -13.71
CA ARG A 40 14.77 2.70 -12.69
C ARG A 40 14.50 4.12 -13.16
N ALA A 41 14.72 4.42 -14.44
CA ALA A 41 14.50 5.76 -15.00
C ALA A 41 13.02 6.08 -15.28
N LYS A 42 12.13 5.08 -15.15
CA LYS A 42 10.68 5.22 -15.35
C LYS A 42 9.89 5.38 -14.04
N GLU A 43 10.55 5.26 -12.90
CA GLU A 43 9.99 5.57 -11.57
C GLU A 43 10.19 7.04 -11.21
#